data_AF-G0S9N2-F1
#
_entry.id   AF-G0S9N2-F1
#
_cell.length_a   1.000
_cell.length_b   1.000
_cell.length_c   1.000
_cell.angle_alpha   90.00
_cell.angle_beta   90.00
_cell.angle_gamma   90.00
#
_symmetry.space_group_name_H-M   'P 1'
#
loop_
_entity.id
_entity.type
_entity.pdbx_description
1 polymer ?
#
loop_
_entity_poly.entity_id
_entity_poly.type
_entity_poly.pdbx_seq_one_letter_code
_entity_poly.pdbx_strand_id
1 'polypeptide(L)'
;MRFLDSVARVAGALGFARRQFYFEPDSVVYEDPETGLIFSSYTSHNGISFRVAVPDPLPEDKIFDTVLQIVAPIDVGWAGWAWGGHMTYNPLAVAWANGTNNVVITSRIAYGYFSPPDYEGSVYTVLEKGTHINETHWQVTAKCTGCTRWGDDDFGYTTLEPEGQIKFAYAYSNTPVDDPADPSSSFGIHHSLGHPFYDLAQGANADFAAKVEQASGKPEEAPKETPKEEEEKEEGDEEDACE
;
A
#
# COMPACT_ATOMS: atom_id res chain seq x y z
N MET A 1 -39.35 -47.05 53.91
CA MET A 1 -39.83 -46.43 52.66
C MET A 1 -38.86 -45.33 52.27
N ARG A 2 -38.29 -45.44 51.06
CA ARG A 2 -37.72 -44.40 50.17
C ARG A 2 -36.53 -43.57 50.69
N PHE A 3 -35.29 -43.80 50.24
CA PHE A 3 -34.65 -43.38 48.95
C PHE A 3 -34.43 -41.85 48.85
N LEU A 4 -33.17 -41.37 48.90
CA LEU A 4 -32.36 -40.94 47.74
C LEU A 4 -31.26 -39.90 48.08
N ASP A 5 -30.07 -40.17 47.55
CA ASP A 5 -28.91 -39.29 47.34
C ASP A 5 -29.22 -38.03 46.52
N SER A 6 -28.38 -36.98 46.66
CA SER A 6 -27.80 -36.17 45.56
C SER A 6 -26.84 -35.12 46.12
N VAL A 7 -25.53 -35.28 45.99
CA VAL A 7 -24.65 -34.90 44.86
C VAL A 7 -24.43 -33.39 44.75
N ALA A 8 -23.23 -32.97 45.15
CA ALA A 8 -22.63 -31.66 44.89
C ALA A 8 -22.32 -31.47 43.41
N ARG A 9 -22.54 -30.25 42.89
CA ARG A 9 -22.03 -29.82 41.57
C ARG A 9 -21.31 -28.50 41.73
N VAL A 10 -19.98 -28.56 41.71
CA VAL A 10 -19.12 -27.41 41.43
C VAL A 10 -18.87 -27.43 39.92
N ALA A 11 -19.44 -26.46 39.20
CA ALA A 11 -19.15 -26.24 37.79
C ALA A 11 -17.99 -25.24 37.68
N GLY A 12 -16.78 -25.74 37.45
CA GLY A 12 -15.64 -24.92 37.03
C GLY A 12 -15.68 -24.75 35.51
N ALA A 13 -16.05 -23.56 35.04
CA ALA A 13 -15.90 -23.19 33.63
C ALA A 13 -14.43 -22.82 33.38
N LEU A 14 -13.63 -23.79 32.92
CA LEU A 14 -12.32 -23.53 32.33
C LEU A 14 -12.55 -22.90 30.95
N GLY A 15 -12.38 -21.58 30.87
CA GLY A 15 -12.31 -20.87 29.59
C GLY A 15 -11.07 -21.35 28.82
N PHE A 16 -11.29 -22.16 27.80
CA PHE A 16 -10.26 -22.43 26.79
C PHE A 16 -10.10 -21.16 25.95
N ALA A 17 -9.15 -20.30 26.32
CA ALA A 17 -8.61 -19.32 25.38
C ALA A 17 -8.05 -20.11 24.19
N ARG A 18 -8.68 -20.00 23.03
CA ARG A 18 -8.11 -20.48 21.76
C ARG A 18 -6.82 -19.70 21.55
N ARG A 19 -5.69 -20.32 21.86
CA ARG A 19 -4.38 -19.83 21.47
C ARG A 19 -4.29 -20.03 19.96
N GLN A 20 -4.66 -19.01 19.19
CA GLN A 20 -4.35 -18.98 17.76
C GLN A 20 -2.83 -19.03 17.64
N PHE A 21 -2.31 -20.08 17.02
CA PHE A 21 -0.91 -20.16 16.62
C PHE A 21 -0.72 -19.21 15.44
N TYR A 22 -0.59 -17.92 15.71
CA TYR A 22 0.04 -17.02 14.76
C TYR A 22 1.52 -17.41 14.72
N PHE A 23 2.00 -17.84 13.56
CA PHE A 23 3.45 -17.89 13.33
C PHE A 23 3.97 -16.45 13.40
N GLU A 24 5.24 -16.22 13.70
CA GLU A 24 5.80 -14.87 13.58
C GLU A 24 5.75 -14.47 12.08
N PRO A 25 5.24 -13.28 11.69
CA PRO A 25 5.30 -12.86 10.29
C PRO A 25 6.76 -12.65 9.87
N ASP A 26 7.05 -12.80 8.58
CA ASP A 26 8.35 -12.42 8.03
C ASP A 26 8.50 -10.89 7.94
N SER A 27 7.37 -10.17 7.96
CA SER A 27 7.34 -8.72 7.95
C SER A 27 7.61 -8.11 9.33
N VAL A 28 8.13 -6.89 9.30
CA VAL A 28 8.36 -6.03 10.47
C VAL A 28 7.80 -4.63 10.22
N VAL A 29 7.52 -3.90 11.30
CA VAL A 29 7.11 -2.48 11.21
C VAL A 29 8.26 -1.63 10.66
N TYR A 30 7.96 -0.74 9.72
CA TYR A 30 8.88 0.27 9.21
C TYR A 30 8.18 1.63 9.12
N GLU A 31 8.73 2.65 9.78
CA GLU A 31 8.25 4.02 9.69
C GLU A 31 9.05 4.77 8.63
N ASP A 32 8.39 5.21 7.56
CA ASP A 32 9.03 5.94 6.47
C ASP A 32 9.05 7.46 6.78
N PRO A 33 10.21 8.06 7.03
CA PRO A 33 10.30 9.48 7.38
C PRO A 33 9.95 10.41 6.21
N GLU A 34 10.02 9.95 4.95
CA GLU A 34 9.72 10.79 3.79
C GLU A 34 8.22 10.99 3.58
N THR A 35 7.44 9.94 3.81
CA THR A 35 5.99 9.93 3.57
C THR A 35 5.17 10.02 4.85
N GLY A 36 5.76 9.73 6.01
CA GLY A 36 5.06 9.61 7.30
C GLY A 36 4.17 8.36 7.38
N LEU A 37 4.23 7.46 6.40
CA LEU A 37 3.51 6.19 6.38
C LEU A 37 4.26 5.15 7.21
N ILE A 38 3.48 4.31 7.90
CA ILE A 38 3.95 3.10 8.56
C ILE A 38 3.71 1.92 7.62
N PHE A 39 4.72 1.08 7.42
CA PHE A 39 4.68 -0.05 6.51
C PHE A 39 4.89 -1.37 7.25
N SER A 40 4.17 -2.39 6.81
CA SER A 40 4.57 -3.78 6.97
C SER A 40 5.67 -4.06 5.95
N SER A 41 6.88 -4.38 6.40
CA SER A 41 8.10 -4.39 5.60
C SER A 41 8.78 -5.74 5.62
N TYR A 42 9.16 -6.25 4.46
CA TYR A 42 10.04 -7.41 4.33
C TYR A 42 11.19 -7.09 3.37
N THR A 43 12.40 -7.49 3.74
CA THR A 43 13.59 -7.38 2.90
C THR A 43 14.03 -8.75 2.44
N SER A 44 14.03 -8.95 1.12
CA SER A 44 14.50 -10.18 0.50
C SER A 44 15.99 -10.41 0.74
N HIS A 45 16.43 -11.65 0.55
CA HIS A 45 17.86 -12.00 0.65
C HIS A 45 18.77 -11.18 -0.28
N ASN A 46 18.22 -10.64 -1.38
CA ASN A 46 18.96 -9.84 -2.35
C ASN A 46 18.89 -8.33 -2.06
N GLY A 47 18.45 -7.94 -0.86
CA GLY A 47 18.42 -6.54 -0.45
C GLY A 47 17.23 -5.73 -0.96
N ILE A 48 16.31 -6.33 -1.73
CA ILE A 48 15.08 -5.64 -2.16
C ILE A 48 14.09 -5.62 -1.01
N SER A 49 13.67 -4.44 -0.59
CA SER A 49 12.60 -4.23 0.38
C SER A 49 11.26 -4.05 -0.31
N PHE A 50 10.27 -4.81 0.13
CA PHE A 50 8.87 -4.66 -0.25
C PHE A 50 8.09 -4.25 0.99
N ARG A 51 7.26 -3.23 0.85
CA ARG A 51 6.62 -2.54 1.97
C ARG A 51 5.18 -2.24 1.61
N VAL A 52 4.25 -2.58 2.50
CA VAL A 52 2.82 -2.37 2.31
C VAL A 52 2.25 -1.55 3.46
N ALA A 53 1.60 -0.44 3.13
CA ALA A 53 0.81 0.35 4.07
C ALA A 53 -0.68 0.24 3.72
N VAL A 54 -1.52 0.18 4.75
CA VAL A 54 -2.97 0.03 4.66
C VAL A 54 -3.68 1.07 5.55
N PRO A 55 -4.94 1.43 5.25
CA PRO A 55 -5.71 2.33 6.09
C PRO A 55 -6.13 1.68 7.42
N ASP A 56 -6.21 2.52 8.45
CA ASP A 56 -6.85 2.22 9.74
C ASP A 56 -7.75 3.41 10.14
N PRO A 57 -9.07 3.21 10.33
CA PRO A 57 -9.80 1.96 10.20
C PRO A 57 -9.95 1.50 8.75
N LEU A 58 -10.13 0.19 8.57
CA LEU A 58 -10.47 -0.40 7.28
C LEU A 58 -11.94 -0.09 6.91
N PRO A 59 -12.26 0.08 5.61
CA PRO A 59 -13.65 0.17 5.14
C PRO A 59 -14.45 -1.11 5.46
N GLU A 60 -15.76 -0.96 5.68
CA GLU A 60 -16.65 -2.08 6.04
C GLU A 60 -16.72 -3.18 4.98
N ASP A 61 -16.59 -2.82 3.70
CA ASP A 61 -16.59 -3.76 2.57
C ASP A 61 -15.22 -4.42 2.32
N LYS A 62 -14.20 -4.06 3.12
CA LYS A 62 -12.80 -4.52 3.01
C LYS A 62 -12.15 -4.24 1.65
N ILE A 63 -12.68 -3.30 0.88
CA ILE A 63 -12.08 -2.84 -0.37
C ILE A 63 -11.40 -1.50 -0.08
N PHE A 64 -10.08 -1.42 -0.28
CA PHE A 64 -9.31 -0.27 0.12
C PHE A 64 -8.10 -0.04 -0.78
N ASP A 65 -7.64 1.22 -0.82
CA ASP A 65 -6.37 1.56 -1.42
C ASP A 65 -5.21 1.13 -0.50
N THR A 66 -4.10 0.71 -1.10
CA THR A 66 -2.85 0.42 -0.38
C THR A 66 -1.75 1.34 -0.86
N VAL A 67 -0.64 1.43 -0.13
CA VAL A 67 0.62 1.96 -0.67
C VAL A 67 1.63 0.83 -0.72
N LEU A 68 2.19 0.60 -1.90
CA LEU A 68 3.31 -0.30 -2.12
C LEU A 68 4.58 0.54 -2.26
N GLN A 69 5.60 0.22 -1.46
CA GLN A 69 6.94 0.75 -1.61
C GLN A 69 7.91 -0.38 -1.95
N ILE A 70 8.69 -0.19 -3.00
CA ILE A 70 9.76 -1.10 -3.43
C ILE A 70 11.07 -0.32 -3.39
N VAL A 71 12.03 -0.81 -2.61
CA VAL A 71 13.41 -0.30 -2.55
C VAL A 71 14.33 -1.39 -3.06
N ALA A 72 15.01 -1.17 -4.18
CA ALA A 72 15.84 -2.20 -4.79
C ALA A 72 17.25 -1.66 -5.08
N PRO A 73 18.29 -2.51 -4.95
CA PRO A 73 19.63 -2.18 -5.42
C PRO A 73 19.63 -1.75 -6.89
N ILE A 74 20.55 -0.84 -7.26
CA ILE A 74 20.58 -0.21 -8.60
C ILE A 74 20.86 -1.20 -9.74
N ASP A 75 21.41 -2.38 -9.44
CA ASP A 75 21.66 -3.47 -10.39
C ASP A 75 20.44 -4.39 -10.61
N VAL A 76 19.35 -4.18 -9.88
CA VAL A 76 18.06 -4.84 -10.14
C VAL A 76 17.39 -4.18 -11.33
N GLY A 77 17.29 -4.93 -12.43
CA GLY A 77 16.67 -4.49 -13.68
C GLY A 77 15.16 -4.33 -13.58
N TRP A 78 14.48 -5.18 -12.82
CA TRP A 78 13.08 -4.99 -12.42
C TRP A 78 12.74 -5.80 -11.16
N ALA A 79 11.78 -5.31 -10.38
CA ALA A 79 11.17 -6.03 -9.25
C ALA A 79 9.66 -6.12 -9.43
N GLY A 80 9.10 -7.27 -9.08
CA GLY A 80 7.68 -7.58 -9.18
C GLY A 80 7.07 -7.94 -7.84
N TRP A 81 5.80 -7.61 -7.67
CA TRP A 81 4.99 -7.88 -6.48
C TRP A 81 3.68 -8.53 -6.90
N ALA A 82 3.22 -9.55 -6.17
CA ALA A 82 1.98 -10.25 -6.44
C ALA A 82 1.06 -10.25 -5.22
N TRP A 83 -0.09 -9.57 -5.34
CA TRP A 83 -1.04 -9.37 -4.25
C TRP A 83 -1.72 -10.67 -3.80
N GLY A 84 -1.88 -11.63 -4.72
CA GLY A 84 -2.45 -12.95 -4.41
C GLY A 84 -1.42 -13.97 -3.89
N GLY A 85 -0.14 -13.62 -3.78
CA GLY A 85 0.90 -14.53 -3.31
C GLY A 85 1.34 -15.59 -4.32
N HIS A 86 1.01 -15.42 -5.60
CA HIS A 86 1.41 -16.28 -6.71
C HIS A 86 1.36 -15.50 -8.02
N MET A 87 1.93 -16.01 -9.12
CA MET A 87 2.05 -15.24 -10.38
C MET A 87 0.71 -15.01 -11.09
N THR A 88 -0.21 -15.97 -11.05
CA THR A 88 -1.38 -15.99 -11.95
C THR A 88 -2.67 -15.53 -11.26
N TYR A 89 -3.62 -14.99 -12.02
CA TYR A 89 -4.99 -14.68 -11.57
C TYR A 89 -5.08 -13.73 -10.36
N ASN A 90 -4.12 -12.82 -10.24
CA ASN A 90 -4.16 -11.72 -9.26
C ASN A 90 -3.39 -10.50 -9.80
N PRO A 91 -3.64 -9.29 -9.27
CA PRO A 91 -2.93 -8.10 -9.66
C PRO A 91 -1.44 -8.23 -9.35
N LEU A 92 -0.62 -7.81 -10.30
CA LEU A 92 0.83 -7.76 -10.17
C LEU A 92 1.30 -6.31 -10.30
N ALA A 93 2.25 -5.91 -9.47
CA ALA A 93 3.08 -4.74 -9.72
C ALA A 93 4.36 -5.18 -10.40
N VAL A 94 4.83 -4.44 -11.40
CA VAL A 94 6.22 -4.54 -11.90
C VAL A 94 6.81 -3.14 -11.90
N ALA A 95 8.01 -2.98 -11.34
CA ALA A 95 8.67 -1.70 -11.24
C ALA A 95 10.15 -1.78 -11.59
N TRP A 96 10.70 -0.69 -12.12
CA TRP A 96 12.11 -0.57 -12.50
C TRP A 96 12.55 0.90 -12.57
N ALA A 97 13.86 1.12 -12.42
CA ALA A 97 14.47 2.40 -12.71
C ALA A 97 14.48 2.70 -14.22
N ASN A 98 14.08 3.91 -14.58
CA ASN A 98 14.18 4.47 -15.93
C ASN A 98 15.13 5.68 -15.92
N GLY A 99 16.38 5.44 -16.30
CA GLY A 99 17.42 6.46 -16.22
C GLY A 99 17.79 6.79 -14.77
N THR A 100 18.11 8.06 -14.49
CA THR A 100 18.68 8.46 -13.19
C THR A 100 17.67 9.10 -12.23
N ASN A 101 16.47 9.47 -12.69
CA ASN A 101 15.54 10.29 -11.91
C ASN A 101 14.09 9.80 -11.97
N ASN A 102 13.79 8.74 -12.72
CA ASN A 102 12.43 8.27 -12.94
C ASN A 102 12.33 6.78 -12.60
N VAL A 103 11.28 6.39 -11.90
CA VAL A 103 10.97 4.99 -11.62
C VAL A 103 9.61 4.70 -12.24
N VAL A 104 9.52 3.61 -13.00
CA VAL A 104 8.26 3.16 -13.59
C VAL A 104 7.68 2.08 -12.70
N ILE A 105 6.36 2.13 -12.50
CA ILE A 105 5.57 1.05 -11.91
C ILE A 105 4.35 0.82 -12.78
N THR A 106 4.06 -0.45 -13.08
CA THR A 106 2.98 -0.86 -13.99
C THR A 106 2.15 -1.96 -13.36
N SER A 107 0.86 -1.97 -13.73
CA SER A 107 -0.12 -2.96 -13.32
C SER A 107 -0.20 -4.07 -14.37
N ARG A 108 0.03 -5.32 -13.95
CA ARG A 108 0.01 -6.49 -14.82
C ARG A 108 -0.87 -7.60 -14.25
N ILE A 109 -1.23 -8.56 -15.09
CA ILE A 109 -1.89 -9.81 -14.68
C ILE A 109 -1.40 -10.95 -15.55
N ALA A 110 -1.22 -12.14 -14.97
CA ALA A 110 -0.90 -13.34 -15.74
C ALA A 110 -2.04 -14.35 -15.64
N TYR A 111 -2.45 -14.93 -16.77
CA TYR A 111 -3.42 -16.04 -16.81
C TYR A 111 -2.73 -17.40 -17.03
N GLY A 112 -1.40 -17.40 -17.00
CA GLY A 112 -0.53 -18.55 -17.19
C GLY A 112 0.94 -18.13 -17.01
N TYR A 113 1.87 -19.07 -17.20
CA TYR A 113 3.31 -18.82 -17.04
C TYR A 113 3.94 -18.23 -18.31
N PHE A 114 3.56 -17.00 -18.61
CA PHE A 114 4.12 -16.18 -19.70
C PHE A 114 4.27 -14.72 -19.24
N SER A 115 4.88 -13.87 -20.07
CA SER A 115 5.05 -12.44 -19.76
C SER A 115 3.69 -11.80 -19.43
N PRO A 116 3.47 -11.30 -18.21
CA PRO A 116 2.19 -10.72 -17.81
C PRO A 116 1.81 -9.52 -18.70
N PRO A 117 0.65 -9.51 -19.39
CA PRO A 117 0.12 -8.32 -20.04
C PRO A 117 -0.32 -7.25 -19.04
N ASP A 118 -0.64 -6.07 -19.56
CA ASP A 118 -1.19 -4.96 -18.79
C ASP A 118 -2.53 -5.32 -18.16
N TYR A 119 -2.78 -4.75 -16.98
CA TYR A 119 -3.99 -5.00 -16.20
C TYR A 119 -4.66 -3.70 -15.78
N GLU A 120 -5.88 -3.48 -16.26
CA GLU A 120 -6.66 -2.28 -15.98
C GLU A 120 -7.43 -2.34 -14.65
N GLY A 121 -7.54 -3.54 -14.03
CA GLY A 121 -8.27 -3.71 -12.78
C GLY A 121 -7.55 -3.19 -11.53
N SER A 122 -6.28 -2.79 -11.66
CA SER A 122 -5.56 -2.03 -10.64
C SER A 122 -4.76 -0.88 -11.24
N VAL A 123 -4.66 0.21 -10.49
CA VAL A 123 -3.98 1.44 -10.92
C VAL A 123 -2.98 1.87 -9.87
N TYR A 124 -1.73 2.05 -10.29
CA TYR A 124 -0.67 2.62 -9.46
C TYR A 124 -0.54 4.12 -9.71
N THR A 125 -0.61 4.92 -8.64
CA THR A 125 -0.32 6.35 -8.66
C THR A 125 0.97 6.58 -7.87
N VAL A 126 2.03 7.00 -8.55
CA VAL A 126 3.33 7.28 -7.91
C VAL A 126 3.18 8.45 -6.94
N LEU A 127 3.72 8.27 -5.73
CA LEU A 127 3.86 9.32 -4.72
C LEU A 127 5.26 9.92 -4.89
N GLU A 128 5.33 11.24 -5.10
CA GLU A 128 6.61 11.92 -5.31
C GLU A 128 7.53 11.79 -4.09
N LYS A 129 6.97 11.91 -2.88
CA LYS A 129 7.73 11.63 -1.66
C LYS A 129 7.94 10.13 -1.50
N GLY A 130 9.17 9.74 -1.16
CA GLY A 130 9.53 8.33 -1.09
C GLY A 130 9.71 7.69 -2.47
N THR A 131 9.78 8.45 -3.58
CA THR A 131 10.17 7.92 -4.90
C THR A 131 11.39 8.65 -5.41
N HIS A 132 12.50 7.94 -5.56
CA HIS A 132 13.76 8.54 -6.00
C HIS A 132 14.74 7.46 -6.47
N ILE A 133 15.81 7.89 -7.14
CA ILE A 133 16.96 7.05 -7.49
C ILE A 133 18.21 7.72 -6.93
N ASN A 134 19.10 6.93 -6.36
CA ASN A 134 20.43 7.36 -5.96
C ASN A 134 21.49 6.40 -6.50
N GLU A 135 22.76 6.59 -6.11
CA GLU A 135 23.90 5.80 -6.61
C GLU A 135 23.81 4.30 -6.31
N THR A 136 23.00 3.90 -5.32
CA THR A 136 22.96 2.53 -4.80
C THR A 136 21.61 1.85 -4.95
N HIS A 137 20.52 2.63 -4.99
CA HIS A 137 19.16 2.10 -4.99
C HIS A 137 18.23 2.95 -5.86
N TRP A 138 17.20 2.30 -6.38
CA TRP A 138 15.98 2.95 -6.81
C TRP A 138 14.85 2.61 -5.84
N GLN A 139 13.98 3.58 -5.62
CA GLN A 139 12.83 3.47 -4.74
C GLN A 139 11.59 4.00 -5.45
N VAL A 140 10.51 3.23 -5.44
CA VAL A 140 9.18 3.70 -5.82
C VAL A 140 8.24 3.53 -4.64
N THR A 141 7.44 4.56 -4.38
CA THR A 141 6.30 4.51 -3.49
C THR A 141 5.06 4.86 -4.31
N ALA A 142 4.07 3.98 -4.34
CA ALA A 142 2.87 4.20 -5.14
C ALA A 142 1.62 3.74 -4.40
N LYS A 143 0.59 4.59 -4.45
CA LYS A 143 -0.76 4.18 -4.07
C LYS A 143 -1.28 3.19 -5.10
N CYS A 144 -1.79 2.04 -4.67
CA CYS A 144 -2.55 1.16 -5.53
C CYS A 144 -4.04 1.21 -5.21
N THR A 145 -4.84 1.55 -6.22
CA THR A 145 -6.29 1.39 -6.23
C THR A 145 -6.66 0.12 -6.99
N GLY A 146 -7.56 -0.71 -6.43
CA GLY A 146 -7.98 -1.97 -7.04
C GLY A 146 -7.07 -3.17 -6.77
N CYS A 147 -5.98 -3.00 -6.01
CA CYS A 147 -5.07 -4.11 -5.68
C CYS A 147 -5.61 -5.09 -4.62
N THR A 148 -6.61 -4.69 -3.82
CA THR A 148 -7.09 -5.52 -2.69
C THR A 148 -8.31 -6.36 -3.03
N ARG A 149 -8.88 -6.21 -4.22
CA ARG A 149 -9.97 -7.05 -4.72
C ARG A 149 -9.83 -7.25 -6.22
N TRP A 150 -9.88 -8.50 -6.66
CA TRP A 150 -9.76 -8.88 -8.07
C TRP A 150 -10.65 -10.08 -8.40
N GLY A 151 -10.82 -10.35 -9.69
CA GLY A 151 -11.76 -11.34 -10.21
C GLY A 151 -12.97 -10.67 -10.86
N ASP A 152 -13.96 -11.48 -11.22
CA ASP A 152 -15.17 -11.07 -11.92
C ASP A 152 -16.35 -11.97 -11.53
N ASP A 153 -17.50 -11.77 -12.16
CA ASP A 153 -18.72 -12.55 -11.88
C ASP A 153 -18.64 -14.00 -12.39
N ASP A 154 -17.74 -14.30 -13.33
CA ASP A 154 -17.60 -15.63 -13.92
C ASP A 154 -16.70 -16.54 -13.06
N PHE A 155 -15.62 -15.98 -12.50
CA PHE A 155 -14.63 -16.70 -11.69
C PHE A 155 -14.75 -16.44 -10.18
N GLY A 156 -15.54 -15.44 -9.79
CA GLY A 156 -15.68 -14.96 -8.43
C GLY A 156 -14.61 -13.92 -8.05
N TYR A 157 -14.91 -13.14 -7.01
CA TYR A 157 -13.98 -12.16 -6.47
C TYR A 157 -13.14 -12.74 -5.34
N THR A 158 -11.86 -12.39 -5.34
CA THR A 158 -10.95 -12.54 -4.21
C THR A 158 -10.68 -11.17 -3.61
N THR A 159 -10.79 -11.04 -2.30
CA THR A 159 -10.43 -9.83 -1.55
C THR A 159 -9.31 -10.18 -0.58
N LEU A 160 -8.35 -9.27 -0.37
CA LEU A 160 -7.38 -9.41 0.70
C LEU A 160 -8.09 -9.39 2.04
N GLU A 161 -7.73 -10.32 2.92
CA GLU A 161 -8.20 -10.32 4.30
C GLU A 161 -7.16 -9.61 5.16
N PRO A 162 -7.37 -8.32 5.51
CA PRO A 162 -6.38 -7.56 6.28
C PRO A 162 -6.25 -8.05 7.72
N GLU A 163 -7.23 -8.81 8.22
CA GLU A 163 -7.16 -9.44 9.53
C GLU A 163 -6.39 -10.78 9.46
N GLY A 164 -5.11 -10.72 9.79
CA GLY A 164 -4.25 -11.89 9.98
C GLY A 164 -3.02 -11.90 9.08
N GLN A 165 -2.41 -13.08 8.96
CA GLN A 165 -1.21 -13.23 8.14
C GLN A 165 -1.57 -13.51 6.68
N ILE A 166 -1.01 -12.70 5.80
CA ILE A 166 -1.19 -12.82 4.35
C ILE A 166 0.12 -13.27 3.73
N LYS A 167 0.05 -14.27 2.87
CA LYS A 167 1.20 -14.69 2.07
C LYS A 167 1.23 -13.90 0.77
N PHE A 168 2.21 -13.03 0.62
CA PHE A 168 2.48 -12.35 -0.65
C PHE A 168 3.57 -13.08 -1.42
N ALA A 169 3.82 -12.61 -2.65
CA ALA A 169 4.96 -13.06 -3.42
C ALA A 169 5.64 -11.88 -4.10
N TYR A 170 6.94 -12.04 -4.31
CA TYR A 170 7.73 -11.11 -5.10
C TYR A 170 8.59 -11.88 -6.09
N ALA A 171 9.04 -11.17 -7.12
CA ALA A 171 10.01 -11.66 -8.08
C ALA A 171 10.97 -10.53 -8.43
N TYR A 172 12.16 -10.86 -8.94
CA TYR A 172 13.05 -9.83 -9.48
C TYR A 172 13.97 -10.40 -10.56
N SER A 173 14.54 -9.49 -11.35
CA SER A 173 15.59 -9.82 -12.30
C SER A 173 16.66 -8.73 -12.31
N ASN A 174 17.91 -9.14 -12.49
CA ASN A 174 19.00 -8.22 -12.79
C ASN A 174 19.07 -7.90 -14.30
N THR A 175 18.32 -8.62 -15.14
CA THR A 175 18.15 -8.26 -16.55
C THR A 175 17.14 -7.13 -16.64
N PRO A 176 17.49 -5.99 -17.26
CA PRO A 176 16.55 -4.88 -17.49
C PRO A 176 15.34 -5.31 -18.32
N VAL A 177 14.27 -4.52 -18.26
CA VAL A 177 13.17 -4.58 -19.24
C VAL A 177 13.67 -4.14 -20.63
N ASP A 178 12.93 -4.48 -21.69
CA ASP A 178 13.37 -4.24 -23.08
C ASP A 178 13.35 -2.75 -23.47
N ASP A 179 12.39 -2.00 -22.92
CA ASP A 179 12.23 -0.54 -23.10
C ASP A 179 11.85 0.10 -21.76
N PRO A 180 12.82 0.63 -20.99
CA PRO A 180 12.55 1.21 -19.67
C PRO A 180 11.62 2.43 -19.68
N ALA A 181 11.42 3.10 -20.83
CA ALA A 181 10.53 4.25 -20.93
C ALA A 181 9.06 3.87 -21.15
N ASP A 182 8.78 2.63 -21.56
CA ASP A 182 7.44 2.13 -21.84
C ASP A 182 6.89 1.33 -20.64
N PRO A 183 5.84 1.80 -19.94
CA PRO A 183 5.20 1.03 -18.87
C PRO A 183 4.65 -0.33 -19.31
N SER A 184 4.38 -0.52 -20.61
CA SER A 184 3.91 -1.75 -21.22
C SER A 184 5.05 -2.65 -21.71
N SER A 185 6.31 -2.27 -21.51
CA SER A 185 7.51 -2.98 -21.97
C SER A 185 7.51 -4.47 -21.67
N SER A 186 8.07 -5.27 -22.57
CA SER A 186 8.36 -6.68 -22.33
C SER A 186 9.60 -6.86 -21.46
N PHE A 187 9.68 -8.03 -20.82
CA PHE A 187 10.79 -8.39 -19.94
C PHE A 187 10.97 -9.90 -19.86
N GLY A 188 12.20 -10.33 -19.57
CA GLY A 188 12.53 -11.73 -19.37
C GLY A 188 12.00 -12.29 -18.04
N ILE A 189 12.07 -13.62 -17.89
CA ILE A 189 11.71 -14.30 -16.64
C ILE A 189 12.59 -13.83 -15.47
N HIS A 190 12.02 -13.79 -14.26
CA HIS A 190 12.74 -13.46 -13.03
C HIS A 190 13.89 -14.44 -12.75
N HIS A 191 14.97 -13.94 -12.16
CA HIS A 191 16.07 -14.77 -11.68
C HIS A 191 15.72 -15.49 -10.37
N SER A 192 14.90 -14.86 -9.53
CA SER A 192 14.48 -15.44 -8.26
C SER A 192 13.16 -14.81 -7.78
N LEU A 193 12.51 -15.51 -6.85
CA LEU A 193 11.21 -15.17 -6.28
C LEU A 193 11.18 -15.55 -4.80
N GLY A 194 10.16 -15.08 -4.08
CA GLY A 194 9.93 -15.46 -2.69
C GLY A 194 8.48 -15.28 -2.28
N HIS A 195 8.11 -15.87 -1.15
CA HIS A 195 6.73 -15.87 -0.66
C HIS A 195 6.63 -15.57 0.85
N PRO A 196 6.93 -14.33 1.27
CA PRO A 196 6.91 -13.93 2.67
C PRO A 196 5.48 -13.87 3.24
N PHE A 197 5.36 -14.16 4.52
CA PHE A 197 4.15 -13.89 5.30
C PHE A 197 4.21 -12.48 5.90
N TYR A 198 3.17 -11.69 5.67
CA TYR A 198 3.00 -10.34 6.19
C TYR A 198 1.92 -10.31 7.26
N ASP A 199 2.12 -9.48 8.27
CA ASP A 199 1.05 -8.95 9.11
C ASP A 199 0.76 -7.52 8.67
N LEU A 200 -0.42 -7.28 8.08
CA LEU A 200 -0.79 -5.95 7.58
C LEU A 200 -1.11 -4.96 8.70
N ALA A 201 -1.40 -5.43 9.92
CA ALA A 201 -1.58 -4.54 11.07
C ALA A 201 -0.28 -3.79 11.42
N GLN A 202 0.88 -4.33 11.06
CA GLN A 202 2.17 -3.64 11.20
C GLN A 202 2.31 -2.41 10.30
N GLY A 203 1.52 -2.34 9.21
CA GLY A 203 1.47 -1.22 8.26
C GLY A 203 0.17 -0.43 8.31
N ALA A 204 -0.57 -0.54 9.41
CA ALA A 204 -1.82 0.17 9.61
C ALA A 204 -1.57 1.68 9.85
N ASN A 205 -2.32 2.54 9.16
CA ASN A 205 -2.17 3.98 9.25
C ASN A 205 -3.48 4.69 9.54
N ALA A 206 -3.54 5.35 10.70
CA ALA A 206 -4.46 6.46 10.91
C ALA A 206 -4.20 7.57 9.88
N ASP A 207 -5.27 8.24 9.45
CA ASP A 207 -5.24 9.34 8.47
C ASP A 207 -4.57 8.96 7.14
N PHE A 208 -4.65 7.69 6.75
CA PHE A 208 -4.00 7.14 5.56
C PHE A 208 -4.21 7.99 4.29
N ALA A 209 -5.46 8.40 4.01
CA ALA A 209 -5.76 9.22 2.85
C ALA A 209 -5.02 10.57 2.85
N ALA A 210 -4.95 11.24 4.01
CA ALA A 210 -4.25 12.51 4.14
C ALA A 210 -2.73 12.35 3.98
N LYS A 211 -2.15 11.28 4.55
CA LYS A 211 -0.72 10.96 4.37
C LYS A 211 -0.38 10.67 2.90
N VAL A 212 -1.23 9.90 2.22
CA VAL A 212 -1.08 9.60 0.79
C VAL A 212 -1.18 10.87 -0.06
N GLU A 213 -2.12 11.76 0.25
CA GLU A 213 -2.24 13.07 -0.42
C GLU A 213 -0.98 13.92 -0.20
N GLN A 214 -0.49 14.02 1.04
CA GLN A 214 0.72 14.76 1.38
C GLN A 214 1.97 14.17 0.70
N ALA A 215 2.03 12.85 0.54
CA ALA A 215 3.11 12.14 -0.15
C ALA A 215 3.05 12.30 -1.68
N SER A 216 1.88 12.64 -2.23
CA SER A 216 1.70 12.83 -3.68
C SER A 216 2.39 14.08 -4.23
N GLY A 217 2.96 14.95 -3.39
CA GLY A 217 3.67 16.16 -3.83
C GLY A 217 2.76 17.34 -4.23
N LYS A 218 1.43 17.22 -4.04
CA LYS A 218 0.53 18.37 -4.20
C LYS A 218 0.90 19.46 -3.18
N PRO A 219 1.03 20.73 -3.61
CA PRO A 219 1.18 21.85 -2.67
C PRO A 219 0.01 21.85 -1.68
N GLU A 220 0.31 21.93 -0.39
CA GLU A 220 -0.66 22.20 0.67
C GLU A 220 -1.44 23.46 0.29
N GLU A 221 -2.76 23.34 0.10
CA GLU A 221 -3.61 24.51 -0.16
C GLU A 221 -3.53 25.39 1.08
N ALA A 222 -2.96 26.60 0.94
CA ALA A 222 -2.74 27.51 2.05
C ALA A 222 -4.06 27.76 2.82
N PRO A 223 -4.02 27.94 4.16
CA PRO A 223 -5.22 28.21 4.93
C PRO A 223 -5.93 29.44 4.35
N LYS A 224 -7.22 29.31 4.01
CA LYS A 224 -8.03 30.44 3.57
C LYS A 224 -8.09 31.47 4.70
N GLU A 225 -7.31 32.56 4.58
CA GLU A 225 -7.47 33.72 5.44
C GLU A 225 -8.90 34.26 5.29
N THR A 226 -9.60 34.33 6.41
CA THR A 226 -10.94 34.93 6.47
C THR A 226 -10.79 36.45 6.36
N PRO A 227 -11.46 37.16 5.43
CA PRO A 227 -11.33 38.60 5.33
C PRO A 227 -11.83 39.28 6.62
N LYS A 228 -11.00 40.16 7.19
CA LYS A 228 -11.42 41.10 8.24
C LYS A 228 -12.41 42.08 7.63
N GLU A 229 -13.58 42.22 8.26
CA GLU A 229 -14.49 43.35 8.01
C GLU A 229 -13.77 44.66 8.37
N GLU A 230 -13.62 45.56 7.39
CA GLU A 230 -13.20 46.94 7.62
C GLU A 230 -14.42 47.76 8.04
N GLU A 231 -14.29 48.40 9.20
CA GLU A 231 -15.27 49.27 9.83
C GLU A 231 -15.30 50.61 9.07
N GLU A 232 -16.36 50.89 8.30
CA GLU A 232 -16.57 52.19 7.65
C GLU A 232 -16.77 53.28 8.71
N LYS A 233 -15.88 54.27 8.72
CA LYS A 233 -16.07 55.53 9.44
C LYS A 233 -16.81 56.51 8.53
N GLU A 234 -18.01 56.91 8.94
CA GLU A 234 -18.68 58.12 8.46
C GLU A 234 -17.84 59.35 8.85
N GLU A 235 -17.47 60.16 7.88
CA GLU A 235 -16.97 61.53 8.09
C GLU A 235 -17.91 62.46 7.31
N GLY A 236 -18.60 63.32 8.06
CA GLY A 236 -19.53 64.31 7.55
C GLY A 236 -18.81 65.56 7.10
N ASP A 237 -19.26 66.14 5.99
CA ASP A 237 -18.83 67.46 5.53
C ASP A 237 -19.94 68.50 5.80
N GLU A 238 -19.62 69.41 6.70
CA GLU A 238 -20.28 70.69 6.96
C GLU A 238 -19.70 71.77 6.01
N GLU A 239 -20.60 72.66 5.55
CA GLU A 239 -20.34 74.10 5.26
C GLU A 239 -19.50 74.49 4.02
N ASP A 240 -19.75 75.56 3.25
CA ASP A 240 -20.78 76.61 3.14
C ASP A 240 -20.44 77.49 1.90
N ALA A 241 -21.43 78.26 1.41
CA ALA A 241 -21.32 79.58 0.76
C ALA A 241 -20.82 79.85 -0.71
N CYS A 242 -21.66 80.64 -1.41
CA CYS A 242 -21.47 81.59 -2.54
C CYS A 242 -21.24 81.01 -3.97
N GLU A 243 -21.90 81.44 -5.06
CA GLU A 243 -22.57 82.70 -5.48
C GLU A 243 -24.00 82.50 -6.03
#